data_AF-A0A6S6XL78-F1
#
_entry.id   AF-A0A6S6XL78-F1
#
_cell.length_a   1.000
_cell.length_b   1.000
_cell.length_c   1.000
_cell.angle_alpha   90.00
_cell.angle_beta   90.00
_cell.angle_gamma   90.00
#
_symmetry.space_group_name_H-M   'P 1'
#
loop_
_entity.id
_entity.type
_entity.pdbx_description
1 polymer ?
#
loop_
_entity_poly.entity_id
_entity_poly.type
_entity_poly.pdbx_seq_one_letter_code
_entity_poly.pdbx_strand_id
1 'polypeptide(L)'
;MLGDKAYGAEKIRSYIAEHGATYTIPPQSNVSNPWDCDWWLYKERHLVECFFQKLKWFRRVATRYDKKDSSYLAFVYLASIAILVK
;
A
#
# COMPACT_ATOMS: atom_id res chain seq x y z
N MET A 1 10.77 -3.48 -1.86
CA MET A 1 9.64 -3.31 -0.92
C MET A 1 9.28 -1.84 -0.81
N LEU A 2 8.06 -1.47 -1.21
CA LEU A 2 7.49 -0.14 -0.93
C LEU A 2 6.90 -0.14 0.47
N GLY A 3 7.19 0.89 1.27
CA GLY A 3 6.65 1.00 2.62
C GLY A 3 6.41 2.45 3.02
N ASP A 4 5.47 2.62 3.95
CA ASP A 4 5.22 3.93 4.56
C ASP A 4 6.43 4.37 5.41
N LYS A 5 6.58 5.67 5.59
CA LYS A 5 7.57 6.31 6.46
C LYS A 5 7.65 5.69 7.87
N ALA A 6 6.54 5.19 8.41
CA ALA A 6 6.51 4.51 9.70
C ALA A 6 7.36 3.21 9.76
N TYR A 7 7.62 2.58 8.61
CA TYR A 7 8.39 1.33 8.50
C TYR A 7 9.90 1.56 8.29
N GLY A 8 10.39 2.80 8.49
CA GLY A 8 11.80 3.15 8.31
C GLY A 8 12.76 2.64 9.40
N ALA A 9 12.27 1.87 10.38
CA ALA A 9 13.09 1.35 11.46
C ALA A 9 14.29 0.54 10.90
N GLU A 10 15.47 0.73 11.51
CA GLU A 10 16.70 0.07 11.06
C GLU A 10 16.55 -1.45 10.99
N LYS A 11 15.95 -2.06 12.02
CA LYS A 11 15.66 -3.51 12.04
C LYS A 11 14.89 -3.99 10.80
N ILE A 12 13.94 -3.20 10.30
CA ILE A 12 13.15 -3.54 9.12
C ILE A 12 14.01 -3.42 7.86
N ARG A 13 14.76 -2.32 7.73
CA ARG A 13 15.65 -2.08 6.58
C ARG A 13 16.76 -3.13 6.49
N SER A 14 17.40 -3.47 7.61
CA SER A 14 18.42 -4.50 7.70
C SER A 14 17.86 -5.87 7.34
N TYR A 15 16.69 -6.25 7.89
CA TYR A 15 16.03 -7.51 7.55
C TYR A 15 15.77 -7.62 6.03
N ILE A 16 15.29 -6.56 5.38
CA ILE A 16 15.03 -6.56 3.93
C ILE A 16 16.34 -6.73 3.14
N ALA A 17 17.39 -6.01 3.54
CA ALA A 17 18.71 -6.09 2.91
C ALA A 17 19.37 -7.47 3.07
N GLU A 18 19.25 -8.08 4.25
CA GLU A 18 19.75 -9.43 4.55
C GLU A 18 19.08 -10.51 3.68
N HIS A 19 17.83 -10.28 3.26
CA HIS A 19 17.11 -11.16 2.34
C HIS A 19 17.34 -10.81 0.86
N GLY A 20 18.31 -9.95 0.55
CA GLY A 20 18.70 -9.59 -0.82
C GLY A 20 17.70 -8.69 -1.55
N ALA A 21 16.78 -8.06 -0.83
CA ALA A 21 15.77 -7.17 -1.41
C ALA A 21 16.12 -5.69 -1.20
N THR A 22 15.68 -4.84 -2.14
CA THR A 22 15.79 -3.37 -2.02
C THR A 22 14.52 -2.81 -1.38
N TYR A 23 14.65 -1.76 -0.57
CA TYR A 23 13.52 -1.05 0.02
C TYR A 23 13.39 0.38 -0.53
N THR A 24 12.15 0.85 -0.63
CA THR A 24 11.78 2.21 -1.01
C THR A 24 10.87 2.74 0.08
N ILE A 25 11.49 3.21 1.16
CA ILE A 25 10.83 3.68 2.37
C ILE A 25 11.41 5.06 2.67
N PRO A 26 10.61 6.13 2.70
CA PRO A 26 11.14 7.47 2.91
C PRO A 26 11.59 7.66 4.37
N PRO A 27 12.73 8.34 4.61
CA PRO A 27 13.19 8.62 5.96
C PRO A 27 12.26 9.61 6.68
N GLN A 28 12.05 9.40 7.98
CA GLN A 28 11.35 10.36 8.83
C GLN A 28 12.11 11.69 8.89
N SER A 29 11.38 12.80 9.05
CA SER A 29 11.97 14.16 9.08
C SER A 29 12.96 14.35 10.24
N ASN A 30 12.82 13.55 11.30
CA ASN A 30 13.57 13.68 12.53
C ASN A 30 14.79 12.73 12.58
N VAL A 31 15.09 12.02 11.48
CA VAL A 31 16.22 11.09 11.41
C VAL A 31 17.49 11.87 11.07
N SER A 32 18.52 11.75 11.92
CA SER A 32 19.79 12.46 11.76
C SER A 32 20.61 11.99 10.54
N ASN A 33 20.55 10.70 10.21
CA ASN A 33 21.23 10.12 9.05
C ASN A 33 20.23 9.45 8.10
N PRO A 34 19.60 10.22 7.19
CA PRO A 34 18.64 9.67 6.24
C PRO A 34 19.34 8.76 5.23
N TRP A 35 18.62 7.76 4.74
CA TRP A 35 19.09 6.85 3.69
C TRP A 35 18.47 7.20 2.34
N ASP A 36 19.06 6.69 1.26
CA ASP A 36 18.53 6.89 -0.08
C ASP A 36 17.18 6.21 -0.26
N CYS A 37 16.24 6.97 -0.82
CA CYS A 37 14.93 6.49 -1.19
C CYS A 37 14.64 6.94 -2.62
N ASP A 38 14.26 6.00 -3.47
CA ASP A 38 13.76 6.32 -4.81
C ASP A 38 12.39 7.00 -4.70
N TRP A 39 12.38 8.32 -4.77
CA TRP A 39 11.17 9.13 -4.69
C TRP A 39 10.26 8.97 -5.89
N TRP A 40 10.79 8.56 -7.04
CA TRP A 40 10.00 8.35 -8.25
C TRP A 40 9.16 7.08 -8.09
N LEU A 41 9.80 6.00 -7.67
CA LEU A 41 9.16 4.74 -7.35
C LEU A 41 8.20 4.88 -6.14
N TYR A 42 8.54 5.69 -5.14
CA TYR A 42 7.64 5.95 -4.00
C TYR A 42 6.32 6.63 -4.42
N LYS A 43 6.34 7.52 -5.42
CA LYS A 43 5.13 8.21 -5.91
C LYS A 43 4.10 7.27 -6.51
N GLU A 44 4.52 6.12 -7.06
CA GLU A 44 3.60 5.14 -7.65
C GLU A 44 2.59 4.59 -6.63
N ARG A 45 2.92 4.64 -5.32
CA ARG A 45 2.00 4.31 -4.23
C ARG A 45 0.70 5.12 -4.29
N HIS A 46 0.76 6.36 -4.77
CA HIS A 46 -0.42 7.22 -4.89
C HIS A 46 -1.50 6.59 -5.77
N LEU A 47 -1.12 5.87 -6.83
CA LEU A 47 -2.07 5.17 -7.71
C LEU A 47 -2.84 4.09 -6.94
N VAL A 48 -2.15 3.36 -6.08
CA VAL A 48 -2.74 2.33 -5.21
C VAL A 48 -3.68 2.97 -4.18
N GLU A 49 -3.28 4.09 -3.58
CA GLU A 49 -4.11 4.84 -2.62
C GLU A 49 -5.38 5.38 -3.28
N CYS A 50 -5.28 5.97 -4.47
CA CYS A 50 -6.42 6.41 -5.26
C CYS A 50 -7.35 5.25 -5.62
N PHE A 51 -6.80 4.09 -5.96
CA PHE A 51 -7.60 2.89 -6.22
C PHE A 51 -8.40 2.48 -5.00
N PHE A 52 -7.77 2.38 -3.82
CA PHE A 52 -8.48 2.03 -2.58
C PHE A 52 -9.48 3.11 -2.15
N GLN A 53 -9.20 4.38 -2.42
CA GLN A 53 -10.15 5.47 -2.20
C GLN A 53 -11.41 5.27 -3.05
N LYS A 54 -11.26 4.96 -4.35
CA LYS A 54 -12.39 4.63 -5.24
C LYS A 54 -13.11 3.35 -4.80
N LEU A 55 -12.37 2.34 -4.36
CA LEU A 55 -12.94 1.09 -3.85
C LEU A 55 -13.86 1.34 -2.64
N LYS A 56 -13.52 2.32 -1.80
CA LYS A 56 -14.34 2.72 -0.65
C LYS A 56 -15.62 3.49 -1.03
N TRP A 57 -15.79 3.95 -2.27
CA TRP A 57 -17.08 4.51 -2.73
C TRP A 57 -18.18 3.44 -2.78
N PHE A 58 -17.80 2.19 -2.99
CA PHE A 58 -18.72 1.06 -2.93
C PHE A 58 -19.04 0.75 -1.46
N ARG A 59 -20.14 1.32 -0.96
CA ARG A 59 -20.57 1.18 0.46
C ARG A 59 -20.51 -0.27 0.97
N ARG A 60 -20.97 -1.22 0.14
CA ARG A 60 -20.96 -2.66 0.46
C ARG A 60 -19.56 -3.19 0.79
N VAL A 61 -18.55 -2.76 0.03
CA VAL A 61 -17.14 -3.12 0.22
C VAL A 61 -16.54 -2.35 1.41
N ALA A 62 -16.79 -1.04 1.50
CA ALA A 62 -16.21 -0.18 2.53
C ALA A 62 -16.61 -0.57 3.95
N THR A 63 -17.86 -0.99 4.13
CA THR A 63 -18.42 -1.36 5.45
C THR A 63 -18.46 -2.87 5.69
N ARG A 64 -17.95 -3.67 4.75
CA ARG A 64 -17.96 -5.14 4.80
C ARG A 64 -19.35 -5.70 5.17
N TYR A 65 -20.37 -5.38 4.36
CA TYR A 65 -21.76 -5.82 4.61
C TYR A 65 -21.92 -7.34 4.59
N ASP A 66 -21.16 -8.02 3.74
CA ASP A 66 -21.27 -9.47 3.56
C ASP A 66 -20.68 -10.23 4.75
N LYS A 67 -21.52 -11.04 5.41
CA LYS A 67 -21.08 -11.91 6.52
C LYS A 67 -20.15 -13.04 6.07
N LYS A 68 -20.30 -13.51 4.83
CA LYS A 68 -19.48 -14.57 4.26
C LYS A 68 -18.28 -13.96 3.56
N ASP A 69 -17.09 -14.47 3.87
CA ASP A 69 -15.84 -13.98 3.31
C ASP A 69 -15.78 -14.15 1.78
N SER A 70 -16.30 -15.28 1.28
CA SER A 70 -16.40 -15.55 -0.17
C SER A 70 -17.27 -14.53 -0.91
N SER A 71 -18.39 -14.13 -0.31
CA SER A 71 -19.28 -13.12 -0.89
C SER A 71 -18.64 -11.74 -0.86
N TYR A 72 -18.02 -11.37 0.27
CA TYR A 72 -17.27 -10.12 0.37
C TYR A 72 -16.19 -10.02 -0.71
N LEU A 73 -15.37 -11.06 -0.86
CA LEU A 73 -14.29 -11.11 -1.84
C LEU A 73 -14.83 -10.98 -3.29
N ALA A 74 -15.95 -11.63 -3.60
CA ALA A 74 -16.58 -11.49 -4.91
C ALA A 74 -16.99 -10.03 -5.21
N PHE A 75 -17.54 -9.31 -4.22
CA PHE A 75 -17.88 -7.89 -4.40
C PHE A 75 -16.65 -6.99 -4.48
N VAL A 76 -15.55 -7.32 -3.78
CA VAL A 76 -14.26 -6.63 -3.94
C VAL A 76 -13.77 -6.78 -5.38
N TYR A 77 -13.82 -7.97 -5.96
CA TYR A 77 -13.44 -8.18 -7.37
C TYR A 77 -14.34 -7.44 -8.34
N LEU A 78 -15.66 -7.51 -8.17
CA LEU A 78 -16.60 -6.76 -9.02
C LEU A 78 -16.33 -5.24 -8.98
N ALA A 79 -16.14 -4.69 -7.77
CA ALA A 79 -15.81 -3.27 -7.62
C ALA A 79 -14.46 -2.91 -8.24
N SER A 80 -13.46 -3.79 -8.10
CA SER A 80 -12.13 -3.61 -8.71
C SER A 80 -12.22 -3.58 -10.24
N ILE A 81 -12.92 -4.53 -10.85
CA ILE A 81 -13.16 -4.57 -12.30
C ILE A 81 -13.90 -3.31 -12.76
N ALA A 82 -14.94 -2.89 -12.05
CA ALA A 82 -15.69 -1.68 -12.38
C ALA A 82 -14.84 -0.39 -12.33
N ILE A 83 -13.83 -0.33 -11.46
CA ILE A 83 -12.89 0.80 -11.40
C ILE A 83 -11.90 0.76 -12.56
N LEU A 84 -11.44 -0.44 -12.97
CA LEU A 84 -10.41 -0.63 -13.98
C LEU A 84 -10.94 -0.53 -15.43
N VAL A 85 -12.20 -0.88 -15.66
CA VAL A 85 -12.84 -0.87 -16.99
C VAL A 85 -13.43 0.51 -17.34
N LYS A 86 -13.48 1.42 -16.36
CA LYS A 86 -14.00 2.78 -16.54
C LYS A 86 -12.91 3.73 -17.00
#